data_AF-A0A7C9DUR1-F1
#
_entry.id   AF-A0A7C9DUR1-F1
#
_cell.length_a   1.000
_cell.length_b   1.000
_cell.length_c   1.000
_cell.angle_alpha   90.00
_cell.angle_beta   90.00
_cell.angle_gamma   90.00
#
_symmetry.space_group_name_H-M   'P 1'
#
loop_
_entity.id
_entity.type
_entity.pdbx_description
1 polymer ?
#
loop_
_entity_poly.entity_id
_entity_poly.type
_entity_poly.pdbx_seq_one_letter_code
_entity_poly.pdbx_strand_id
1 'polypeptide(L)'
;IWTGIPAVPTSKKWMHYAVTHHPSIIFFLVMDFMIFIATTTLMVVQAAQIARNITTNEVANASRYSYLRGPDGRLRNPYNHGCRKNCADFLIKGYTDDNEIAWPSLLQVVR
;
A
#
# COMPACT_ATOMS: atom_id res chain seq x y z
N ILE A 1 -25.26 -0.01 -51.19
CA ILE A 1 -26.11 0.30 -50.02
C ILE A 1 -25.20 0.92 -48.98
N TRP A 2 -25.33 2.24 -48.77
CA TRP A 2 -24.54 3.01 -47.81
C TRP A 2 -24.86 2.52 -46.39
N THR A 3 -23.89 1.98 -45.66
CA THR A 3 -24.02 1.77 -44.22
C THR A 3 -23.82 3.12 -43.54
N GLY A 4 -24.92 3.81 -43.26
CA GLY A 4 -24.90 5.03 -42.46
C GLY A 4 -24.15 4.78 -41.15
N ILE A 5 -23.25 5.69 -40.80
CA ILE A 5 -22.57 5.68 -39.50
C ILE A 5 -23.68 5.65 -38.44
N PRO A 6 -23.75 4.63 -37.56
CA PRO A 6 -24.79 4.60 -36.55
C PRO A 6 -24.67 5.88 -35.74
N ALA A 7 -25.74 6.67 -35.73
CA ALA A 7 -25.79 7.92 -35.00
C ALA A 7 -25.40 7.64 -33.56
N VAL A 8 -24.24 8.16 -33.13
CA VAL A 8 -23.75 8.01 -31.77
C VAL A 8 -24.86 8.56 -30.86
N PRO A 9 -25.50 7.71 -30.03
CA PRO A 9 -26.57 8.19 -29.17
C PRO A 9 -25.98 9.28 -28.27
N THR A 10 -26.66 10.42 -28.17
CA THR A 10 -26.29 11.50 -27.25
C THR A 10 -25.94 10.89 -25.89
N SER A 11 -24.70 11.05 -25.42
CA SER A 11 -24.08 10.34 -24.27
C SER A 11 -25.03 10.07 -23.08
N LYS A 12 -25.92 11.02 -22.77
CA LYS A 12 -26.93 10.91 -21.71
C LYS A 12 -27.95 9.77 -21.91
N LYS A 13 -28.36 9.48 -23.14
CA LYS A 13 -29.36 8.44 -23.46
C LYS A 13 -28.83 7.02 -23.22
N TRP A 14 -27.56 6.77 -23.56
CA TRP A 14 -26.93 5.47 -23.36
C TRP A 14 -26.70 5.17 -21.88
N MET A 15 -26.23 6.16 -21.11
CA MET A 15 -26.02 6.00 -19.67
C MET A 15 -27.33 5.72 -18.93
N HIS A 16 -28.42 6.42 -19.27
CA HIS A 16 -29.74 6.14 -18.71
C HIS A 16 -30.22 4.73 -19.07
N TYR A 17 -30.09 4.32 -20.34
CA TYR A 17 -30.47 2.97 -20.78
C TYR A 17 -29.69 1.88 -20.02
N ALA A 18 -28.37 2.05 -19.87
CA ALA A 18 -27.51 1.13 -19.14
C ALA A 18 -27.90 1.03 -17.66
N VAL A 19 -28.20 2.15 -17.00
CA VAL A 19 -28.63 2.18 -15.59
C VAL A 19 -29.97 1.48 -15.40
N THR A 20 -30.93 1.65 -16.31
CA THR A 20 -32.27 1.06 -16.14
C THR A 20 -32.33 -0.41 -16.54
N HIS A 21 -31.58 -0.84 -17.56
CA HIS A 21 -31.63 -2.22 -18.06
C HIS A 21 -30.55 -3.12 -17.45
N HIS A 22 -29.46 -2.55 -16.93
CA HIS A 22 -28.34 -3.30 -16.35
C HIS A 22 -27.87 -2.75 -14.99
N PRO A 23 -28.76 -2.57 -14.00
CA PRO A 23 -28.41 -2.01 -12.70
C PRO A 23 -27.32 -2.82 -11.98
N SER A 24 -27.30 -4.14 -12.17
CA SER A 24 -26.29 -5.03 -11.58
C SER A 24 -24.87 -4.74 -12.09
N ILE A 25 -24.72 -4.36 -13.37
CA ILE A 25 -23.41 -3.99 -13.94
C ILE A 25 -22.92 -2.69 -13.31
N ILE A 26 -23.81 -1.72 -13.15
CA ILE A 26 -23.47 -0.45 -12.50
C ILE A 26 -23.07 -0.69 -11.04
N PHE A 27 -23.84 -1.49 -10.31
CA PHE A 27 -23.50 -1.85 -8.93
C PHE A 27 -22.13 -2.55 -8.83
N PHE A 28 -21.87 -3.53 -9.72
CA PHE A 28 -20.58 -4.21 -9.78
C PHE A 28 -19.43 -3.23 -10.02
N LEU A 29 -19.55 -2.32 -10.98
CA LEU A 29 -18.52 -1.31 -11.28
C LEU A 29 -18.27 -0.36 -10.10
N VAL A 30 -19.32 0.03 -9.37
CA VAL A 30 -19.17 0.87 -8.18
C VAL A 30 -18.42 0.10 -7.08
N MET A 31 -18.78 -1.16 -6.83
CA MET A 31 -18.07 -1.99 -5.84
C MET A 31 -16.61 -2.23 -6.25
N ASP A 32 -16.36 -2.52 -7.52
CA ASP A 32 -15.02 -2.74 -8.07
C ASP A 32 -14.15 -1.48 -7.93
N PHE A 33 -14.72 -0.31 -8.22
CA PHE A 33 -14.02 0.96 -8.01
C PHE A 33 -13.65 1.21 -6.54
N MET A 34 -14.54 0.87 -5.59
CA MET A 34 -14.24 0.97 -4.16
C MET A 34 -13.11 0.01 -3.75
N ILE A 35 -13.14 -1.23 -4.26
CA ILE A 35 -12.07 -2.22 -4.04
C ILE A 35 -10.75 -1.74 -4.66
N PHE A 36 -10.79 -1.16 -5.85
CA PHE A 36 -9.62 -0.60 -6.52
C PHE A 36 -8.97 0.50 -5.68
N ILE A 37 -9.76 1.43 -5.12
CA ILE A 37 -9.24 2.47 -4.22
C ILE A 37 -8.62 1.85 -2.96
N ALA A 38 -9.30 0.91 -2.32
CA ALA A 38 -8.83 0.27 -1.09
C ALA A 38 -7.52 -0.49 -1.32
N THR A 39 -7.45 -1.30 -2.38
CA THR A 39 -6.27 -2.09 -2.74
C THR A 39 -5.10 -1.21 -3.17
N THR A 40 -5.35 -0.15 -3.95
CA THR A 40 -4.32 0.83 -4.34
C THR A 40 -3.74 1.53 -3.12
N THR A 41 -4.60 1.96 -2.18
CA THR A 41 -4.15 2.59 -0.92
C THR A 41 -3.26 1.64 -0.13
N LEU A 42 -3.70 0.39 0.04
CA LEU A 42 -2.92 -0.62 0.75
C LEU A 42 -1.59 -0.92 0.05
N MET A 43 -1.58 -1.00 -1.29
CA MET A 43 -0.37 -1.20 -2.08
C MET A 43 0.63 -0.07 -1.86
N VAL A 44 0.19 1.20 -1.87
CA VAL A 44 1.05 2.36 -1.62
C VAL A 44 1.64 2.31 -0.20
N VAL A 45 0.84 1.97 0.80
CA VAL A 45 1.31 1.82 2.18
C VAL A 45 2.36 0.72 2.29
N GLN A 46 2.12 -0.45 1.69
CA GLN A 46 3.07 -1.57 1.70
C GLN A 46 4.35 -1.25 0.93
N ALA A 47 4.25 -0.59 -0.21
CA ALA A 47 5.43 -0.12 -0.95
C ALA A 47 6.26 0.87 -0.12
N ALA A 48 5.62 1.78 0.61
CA ALA A 48 6.30 2.71 1.51
C ALA A 48 6.91 2.02 2.74
N GLN A 49 6.29 0.94 3.22
CA GLN A 49 6.82 0.10 4.30
C GLN A 49 8.09 -0.63 3.85
N ILE A 50 8.05 -1.27 2.68
CA ILE A 50 9.22 -1.90 2.05
C ILE A 50 10.35 -0.87 1.84
N ALA A 51 10.02 0.27 1.22
CA ALA A 51 11.01 1.33 0.92
C ALA A 51 11.69 1.90 2.17
N ARG A 52 11.04 1.82 3.34
CA ARG A 52 11.58 2.28 4.62
C ARG A 52 12.05 1.14 5.53
N ASN A 53 11.96 -0.10 5.06
CA ASN A 53 12.23 -1.31 5.83
C ASN A 53 11.54 -1.30 7.21
N ILE A 54 10.24 -1.03 7.22
CA ILE A 54 9.43 -0.96 8.45
C ILE A 54 8.15 -1.76 8.26
N THR A 55 7.80 -2.58 9.25
CA THR A 55 6.61 -3.44 9.22
C THR A 55 5.35 -2.71 9.70
N THR A 56 4.18 -3.25 9.37
CA THR A 56 2.90 -2.72 9.90
C THR A 56 2.86 -2.76 11.41
N ASN A 57 3.38 -3.82 12.03
CA ASN A 57 3.42 -3.94 13.48
C ASN A 57 4.31 -2.85 14.13
N GLU A 58 5.45 -2.53 13.53
CA GLU A 58 6.33 -1.45 13.99
C GLU A 58 5.68 -0.08 13.86
N VAL A 59 4.97 0.20 12.76
CA VAL A 59 4.23 1.45 12.60
C VAL A 59 3.08 1.56 13.61
N ALA A 60 2.28 0.50 13.77
CA ALA A 60 1.13 0.48 14.66
C ALA A 60 1.53 0.57 16.14
N ASN A 61 2.67 -0.01 16.51
CA ASN A 61 3.18 -0.04 17.88
C ASN A 61 4.43 0.84 18.06
N ALA A 62 4.60 1.87 17.24
CA ALA A 62 5.79 2.73 17.27
C ALA A 62 6.05 3.38 18.64
N SER A 63 5.00 3.61 19.44
CA SER A 63 5.10 4.13 20.81
C SER A 63 5.74 3.14 21.80
N ARG A 64 5.59 1.83 21.58
CA ARG A 64 6.18 0.76 22.40
C ARG A 64 7.65 0.52 22.07
N TYR A 65 8.02 0.78 20.81
CA TYR A 65 9.35 0.54 20.28
C TYR A 65 10.24 1.77 20.44
N SER A 66 10.91 1.87 21.59
CA SER A 66 11.79 3.00 21.93
C SER A 66 12.92 3.21 20.93
N TYR A 67 13.41 2.15 20.28
CA TYR A 67 14.45 2.24 19.24
C TYR A 67 13.99 3.01 17.99
N LEU A 68 12.68 3.07 17.74
CA LEU A 68 12.10 3.85 16.66
C LEU A 68 12.01 5.34 17.00
N ARG A 69 12.26 5.76 18.23
CA ARG A 69 12.33 7.18 18.62
C ARG A 69 13.77 7.68 18.57
N GLY A 70 14.00 8.67 17.73
CA GLY A 70 15.22 9.46 17.70
C GLY A 70 15.36 10.34 18.95
N PRO A 71 16.58 10.81 19.25
CA PRO A 71 16.84 11.76 20.35
C PRO A 71 16.06 13.08 20.22
N ASP A 72 15.68 13.43 19.00
CA ASP A 72 14.88 14.59 18.61
C ASP A 72 13.37 14.32 18.59
N GLY A 73 12.94 13.13 19.03
CA GLY A 73 11.55 12.69 18.99
C GLY A 73 11.05 12.30 17.59
N ARG A 74 11.90 12.36 16.55
CA ARG A 74 11.53 11.91 15.20
C ARG A 74 11.60 10.39 15.09
N LEU A 75 10.88 9.84 14.12
CA LEU A 75 10.97 8.41 13.82
C LEU A 75 12.37 8.10 13.26
N ARG A 76 13.15 7.27 13.95
CA ARG A 76 14.46 6.79 13.52
C ARG A 76 14.41 5.28 13.34
N ASN A 77 14.37 4.82 12.10
CA ASN A 77 14.39 3.38 11.81
C ASN A 77 15.84 2.90 11.56
N PRO A 78 16.46 2.12 12.46
CA PRO A 78 17.80 1.57 12.25
C PRO A 78 17.87 0.58 11.08
N TYR A 79 16.76 -0.07 10.71
CA TYR A 79 16.69 -1.01 9.59
C TYR A 79 16.63 -0.33 8.22
N ASN A 80 16.42 0.99 8.17
CA ASN A 80 16.28 1.72 6.92
C ASN A 80 17.66 2.03 6.30
N HIS A 81 18.01 1.31 5.23
CA HIS A 81 19.26 1.52 4.48
C HIS A 81 19.10 2.40 3.22
N GLY A 82 17.95 3.08 3.09
CA GLY A 82 17.57 3.86 1.92
C GLY A 82 16.72 3.08 0.92
N CYS A 83 15.81 3.79 0.25
CA CYS A 83 14.76 3.22 -0.61
C CYS A 83 15.28 2.18 -1.60
N ARG A 84 16.32 2.51 -2.38
CA ARG A 84 16.88 1.59 -3.38
C ARG A 84 17.40 0.29 -2.77
N LYS A 85 18.12 0.37 -1.65
CA LYS A 85 18.70 -0.82 -0.99
C LYS A 85 17.60 -1.66 -0.35
N ASN A 86 16.68 -1.04 0.38
CA ASN A 86 15.57 -1.74 1.01
C ASN A 86 14.67 -2.45 -0.01
N CYS A 87 14.32 -1.78 -1.11
CA CYS A 87 13.51 -2.38 -2.18
C CYS A 87 14.27 -3.51 -2.90
N ALA A 88 15.57 -3.34 -3.17
CA ALA A 88 16.38 -4.38 -3.79
C ALA A 88 16.54 -5.60 -2.87
N ASP A 89 16.81 -5.39 -1.58
CA ASP A 89 16.90 -6.47 -0.59
C ASP A 89 15.56 -7.22 -0.49
N PHE A 90 14.42 -6.52 -0.45
CA PHE A 90 13.10 -7.15 -0.45
C PHE A 90 12.83 -7.97 -1.72
N LEU A 91 13.08 -7.40 -2.91
CA LEU A 91 12.76 -8.05 -4.18
C LEU A 91 13.72 -9.20 -4.56
N ILE A 92 14.99 -9.12 -4.14
CA ILE A 92 16.03 -10.09 -4.52
C ILE A 92 16.23 -11.15 -3.43
N LYS A 93 16.27 -10.75 -2.16
CA LYS A 93 16.58 -11.65 -1.04
C LYS A 93 15.33 -12.12 -0.30
N GLY A 94 14.23 -11.36 -0.36
CA GLY A 94 12.99 -11.65 0.36
C GLY A 94 13.05 -11.35 1.86
N TYR A 95 14.23 -11.06 2.42
CA TYR A 95 14.38 -10.64 3.82
C TYR A 95 15.60 -9.72 4.00
N THR A 96 15.59 -8.93 5.08
CA THR A 96 16.73 -8.09 5.48
C THR A 96 17.56 -8.84 6.51
N ASP A 97 18.87 -8.93 6.28
CA ASP A 97 19.82 -9.44 7.28
C ASP A 97 19.95 -8.43 8.43
N ASP A 98 19.47 -8.81 9.61
CA ASP A 98 19.40 -8.00 10.83
C ASP A 98 20.53 -8.33 11.83
N ASN A 99 21.49 -9.18 11.44
CA ASN A 99 22.60 -9.61 12.29
C ASN A 99 23.50 -8.45 12.77
N GLU A 100 23.51 -7.33 12.06
CA GLU A 100 24.30 -6.14 12.43
C GLU A 100 23.63 -5.27 13.51
N ILE A 101 22.32 -5.45 13.76
CA ILE A 101 21.58 -4.65 14.73
C ILE A 101 21.57 -5.41 16.06
N ALA A 102 22.57 -5.11 16.88
CA ALA A 102 22.73 -5.66 18.22
C ALA A 102 21.56 -5.23 19.12
N TRP A 103 20.49 -6.01 19.14
CA TRP A 103 19.54 -5.98 20.23
C TRP A 103 20.27 -6.33 21.52
N PRO A 104 20.17 -5.52 22.60
CA PRO A 104 20.58 -6.01 23.90
C PRO A 104 19.79 -7.28 24.17
N SER A 105 20.49 -8.36 24.48
CA SER A 105 19.84 -9.64 24.83
C SER A 105 18.80 -9.39 25.92
N LEU A 106 17.69 -10.12 25.93
CA LEU A 106 16.62 -9.94 26.94
C LEU A 106 17.15 -9.93 28.39
N LEU A 107 18.28 -10.61 28.62
CA LEU A 107 18.99 -10.65 29.90
C LEU A 107 19.63 -9.31 30.31
N GLN A 108 20.00 -8.45 29.37
CA GLN A 108 20.55 -7.12 29.63
C GLN A 108 19.47 -6.07 29.93
N VAL A 109 18.21 -6.33 29.56
CA VAL A 109 17.08 -5.41 29.78
C VAL A 109 16.39 -5.65 31.13
N VAL A 110 16.62 -6.82 31.75
CA VAL A 110 15.98 -7.25 33.02
C VAL A 110 16.88 -6.97 34.24
N ARG A 111 18.12 -6.53 34.06
CA ARG A 111 19.04 -6.14 35.14
C ARG A 111 19.00 -4.63 35.36
#